data_AF-A0AAV5XR77-F1
#
_entry.id   AF-A0AAV5XR77-F1
#
_cell.length_a   1.000
_cell.length_b   1.000
_cell.length_c   1.000
_cell.angle_alpha   90.00
_cell.angle_beta   90.00
_cell.angle_gamma   90.00
#
_symmetry.space_group_name_H-M   'P 1'
#
loop_
_entity.id
_entity.type
_entity.pdbx_description
1 polymer ?
#
loop_
_entity_poly.entity_id
_entity_poly.type
_entity_poly.pdbx_seq_one_letter_code
_entity_poly.pdbx_strand_id
1 'polypeptide(L)' 'MAKKRKKRKGKRGKLAFGGYAINFKGCKDSIEKIMGSTPIGPSVMTKKIWAYVKRKRLARR' A
#
# COMPACT_ATOMS: atom_id res chain seq x y z
N MET A 1 24.41 -29.41 -28.94
CA MET A 1 23.56 -29.39 -27.73
C MET A 1 23.44 -27.96 -27.20
N ALA A 2 22.36 -27.24 -27.51
CA ALA A 2 22.20 -25.84 -27.12
C ALA A 2 21.50 -25.72 -25.75
N LYS A 3 22.22 -25.26 -24.72
CA LYS A 3 21.66 -24.99 -23.37
C LYS A 3 20.68 -23.81 -23.43
N LYS A 4 19.38 -24.12 -23.39
CA LYS A 4 18.27 -23.17 -23.32
C LYS A 4 18.34 -22.37 -22.01
N ARG A 5 18.68 -21.07 -22.10
CA ARG A 5 18.69 -20.14 -20.94
C ARG A 5 17.29 -20.05 -20.34
N LYS A 6 17.12 -20.59 -19.12
CA LYS A 6 15.90 -20.50 -18.31
C LYS A 6 15.70 -19.06 -17.85
N LYS A 7 14.77 -18.31 -18.47
CA LYS A 7 14.30 -17.01 -17.96
C LYS A 7 13.75 -17.24 -16.54
N ARG A 8 14.40 -16.65 -15.54
CA ARG A 8 13.88 -16.60 -14.17
C ARG A 8 12.57 -15.81 -14.22
N LYS A 9 11.42 -16.47 -13.99
CA LYS A 9 10.16 -15.76 -13.69
C LYS A 9 10.46 -14.90 -12.46
N GLY A 10 10.53 -13.58 -12.64
CA GLY A 10 10.58 -12.66 -11.51
C GLY A 10 9.45 -13.02 -10.57
N LYS A 11 9.74 -13.18 -9.28
CA LYS A 11 8.69 -13.22 -8.26
C LYS A 11 7.80 -12.02 -8.57
N ARG A 12 6.50 -12.22 -8.85
CA ARG A 12 5.53 -11.11 -8.86
C ARG A 12 5.78 -10.39 -7.54
N GLY A 13 6.44 -9.23 -7.62
CA GLY A 13 6.81 -8.49 -6.42
C GLY A 13 5.53 -8.31 -5.65
N LYS A 14 5.53 -8.64 -4.36
CA LYS A 14 4.43 -8.23 -3.49
C LYS A 14 4.28 -6.74 -3.77
N LEU A 15 3.17 -6.33 -4.38
CA LEU A 15 2.96 -4.93 -4.70
C LEU A 15 3.15 -4.18 -3.39
N ALA A 16 3.97 -3.13 -3.40
CA ALA A 16 4.21 -2.33 -2.21
C ALA A 16 2.87 -1.85 -1.60
N PHE A 17 1.85 -1.71 -2.46
CA PHE A 17 0.45 -1.45 -2.12
C PHE A 17 -0.47 -2.34 -2.95
N GLY A 18 -1.47 -2.94 -2.30
CA GLY A 18 -2.45 -3.80 -2.96
C GLY A 18 -2.99 -4.88 -2.03
N GLY A 19 -4.28 -4.82 -1.71
CA GLY A 19 -4.97 -5.83 -0.89
C GLY A 19 -4.98 -5.59 0.63
N TYR A 20 -4.42 -4.48 1.12
CA TYR A 20 -4.52 -4.06 2.52
C TYR A 20 -5.59 -2.97 2.68
N ALA A 21 -6.45 -3.10 3.69
CA ALA A 21 -7.43 -2.09 4.08
C ALA A 21 -7.04 -1.51 5.43
N ILE A 22 -7.18 -0.19 5.62
CA ILE A 22 -7.02 0.39 6.96
C ILE A 22 -8.33 0.23 7.69
N ASN A 23 -8.35 -0.68 8.67
CA ASN A 23 -9.56 -0.93 9.45
C ASN A 23 -9.64 0.04 10.63
N PHE A 24 -9.96 1.30 10.33
CA PHE A 24 -10.48 2.20 11.36
C PHE A 24 -11.99 1.96 11.48
N LYS A 25 -12.52 1.91 12.71
CA LYS A 25 -13.96 1.69 12.96
C LYS A 25 -14.80 2.67 12.12
N GLY A 26 -15.55 2.13 11.14
CA GLY A 26 -16.39 2.91 10.22
C GLY A 26 -15.69 3.50 8.99
N CYS A 27 -14.48 3.04 8.64
CA CYS A 27 -13.78 3.39 7.40
C CYS A 27 -13.69 2.19 6.46
N LYS A 28 -14.08 2.38 5.20
CA LYS A 28 -13.98 1.38 4.12
C LYS A 28 -12.98 1.78 3.03
N ASP A 29 -12.15 2.80 3.30
CA ASP A 29 -11.17 3.33 2.34
C ASP A 29 -9.96 2.38 2.21
N SER A 30 -9.59 2.02 0.97
CA SER A 30 -8.44 1.15 0.68
C SER A 30 -7.10 1.87 0.90
N ILE A 31 -6.05 1.14 1.30
CA ILE A 31 -4.68 1.68 1.40
C ILE A 31 -4.25 2.33 0.09
N GLU A 32 -4.54 1.71 -1.07
CA GLU A 32 -4.19 2.25 -2.38
C GLU A 32 -4.84 3.62 -2.64
N LYS A 33 -6.06 3.86 -2.14
CA LYS A 33 -6.73 5.15 -2.29
C LYS A 33 -6.09 6.24 -1.43
N ILE A 34 -5.48 5.87 -0.31
CA ILE A 34 -4.86 6.81 0.64
C ILE A 34 -3.39 7.04 0.27
N MET A 35 -2.67 5.98 -0.10
CA MET A 35 -1.23 6.00 -0.39
C MET A 35 -0.91 6.26 -1.86
N GLY A 36 -1.83 5.91 -2.76
CA GLY A 36 -1.61 5.87 -4.21
C GLY A 36 -1.02 4.53 -4.66
N SER A 37 -0.84 4.39 -5.98
CA SER A 37 -0.29 3.19 -6.61
C SER A 37 1.23 3.19 -6.70
N THR A 38 1.91 4.28 -6.30
CA THR A 38 3.36 4.41 -6.35
C THR A 38 4.01 3.96 -5.04
N PRO A 39 5.18 3.29 -5.08
CA PRO A 39 5.97 2.99 -3.90
C PRO A 39 6.37 4.29 -3.19
N ILE A 40 5.95 4.47 -1.94
CA ILE A 40 6.28 5.63 -1.11
C ILE A 40 7.13 5.17 0.08
N GLY A 41 8.05 6.05 0.50
CA GLY A 41 8.87 5.79 1.68
C GLY A 41 8.03 5.75 2.97
N PRO A 42 8.54 5.09 4.04
CA PRO A 42 7.81 4.90 5.29
C PRO A 42 7.42 6.22 5.97
N SER A 43 8.31 7.22 5.96
CA SER A 43 8.02 8.53 6.56
C SER A 43 6.86 9.25 5.86
N VAL A 44 6.74 9.11 4.53
CA VAL A 44 5.65 9.67 3.75
C VAL A 44 4.35 8.91 4.01
N MET A 45 4.43 7.58 4.13
CA MET A 45 3.29 6.74 4.48
C MET A 45 2.67 7.15 5.81
N THR A 46 3.47 7.34 6.85
CA THR A 46 2.99 7.80 8.16
C THR A 46 2.30 9.17 8.07
N LYS A 47 2.85 10.12 7.30
CA LYS A 47 2.23 11.43 7.08
C LYS A 47 0.85 11.31 6.42
N LYS A 48 0.71 10.45 5.42
CA LYS A 48 -0.57 10.22 4.73
C LYS A 48 -1.60 9.56 5.64
N ILE A 49 -1.21 8.60 6.47
CA ILE A 49 -2.10 7.99 7.48
C ILE A 49 -2.59 9.04 8.47
N TRP A 50 -1.68 9.86 9.03
CA TRP A 50 -2.08 10.90 9.98
C TRP A 50 -2.97 11.97 9.34
N ALA A 51 -2.70 12.36 8.10
CA ALA A 51 -3.57 13.27 7.36
C ALA A 51 -4.98 12.66 7.17
N TYR A 52 -5.06 11.38 6.82
CA TYR A 52 -6.32 10.65 6.68
C TYR A 52 -7.11 10.60 8.00
N VAL A 53 -6.47 10.22 9.11
CA VAL A 53 -7.08 10.14 10.45
C VAL A 53 -7.62 11.50 10.89
N LYS A 54 -6.85 12.58 10.71
CA LYS A 54 -7.28 13.95 11.04
C LYS A 54 -8.46 14.41 10.20
N ARG A 55 -8.39 14.23 8.87
CA ARG A 55 -9.47 14.63 7.94
C ARG A 55 -10.78 13.91 8.23
N LYS A 56 -10.71 12.63 8.58
CA LYS A 56 -11.88 11.80 8.91
C LYS A 56 -12.29 11.91 10.39
N ARG A 57 -11.60 12.74 11.19
CA ARG A 57 -11.84 12.98 12.63
C ARG A 57 -11.89 11.68 13.46
N LEU A 58 -11.08 10.68 13.08
CA LEU A 58 -11.12 9.34 13.68
C LEU A 58 -10.45 9.28 15.06
N ALA A 59 -9.66 10.29 15.43
CA ALA A 59 -8.96 10.35 16.71
C ALA A 59 -9.87 10.71 17.91
N ARG A 60 -11.08 11.22 17.66
CA ARG A 60 -11.97 11.75 18.71
C ARG A 60 -13.40 11.19 18.60
N ARG A 61 -13.52 9.96 18.09
CA ARG A 61 -14.79 9.28 17.83
C ARG A 61 -15.09 8.25 18.90
#